data_AF-A0A235IP72-F1
#
_entry.id   AF-A0A235IP72-F1
#
_cell.length_a   1.000
_cell.length_b   1.000
_cell.length_c   1.000
_cell.angle_alpha   90.00
_cell.angle_beta   90.00
_cell.angle_gamma   90.00
#
_symmetry.space_group_name_H-M   'P 1'
#
loop_
_entity.id
_entity.type
_entity.pdbx_description
1 polymer ?
#
loop_
_entity_poly.entity_id
_entity_poly.type
_entity_poly.pdbx_seq_one_letter_code
_entity_poly.pdbx_strand_id
1 'polypeptide(L)'
;MPENSSKISLPWTEEHTAFCYQHHICPAAKSLWQWLMMQGAIAEELEPDLSEFNATVAKARGKGYSHNYLKQIFDQLVEHRVIQVVKQYSWKIFKLLVRPLEWLKPPRKKREKNLQNHNLSYTSDPSNDKSVVPGDIQQQHSNSDINLETLAEVGIHYDSTEKEVLERPTHEIKLALLMFNLRGGLDKILNPEGFIRRCLRQRWWEFPRNYNLLLKMFGNSTEWDELFPSG
;
A
#
# COMPACT_ATOMS: atom_id res chain seq x y z
N MET A 1 25.35 29.94 0.94
CA MET A 1 25.85 28.89 0.04
C MET A 1 25.08 27.63 0.39
N PRO A 2 24.20 27.10 -0.47
CA PRO A 2 23.38 25.95 -0.11
C PRO A 2 24.14 24.66 -0.40
N GLU A 3 24.07 23.75 0.57
CA GLU A 3 24.73 22.46 0.59
C GLU A 3 24.21 21.58 -0.55
N ASN A 4 25.13 21.18 -1.44
CA ASN A 4 24.87 20.12 -2.43
C ASN A 4 24.86 18.78 -1.68
N SER A 5 23.72 18.43 -1.10
CA SER A 5 23.44 17.06 -0.70
C SER A 5 23.48 16.21 -1.97
N SER A 6 24.53 15.41 -2.12
CA SER A 6 24.75 14.51 -3.25
C SER A 6 23.51 13.62 -3.46
N LYS A 7 22.66 13.99 -4.42
CA LYS A 7 21.51 13.19 -4.83
C LYS A 7 22.06 11.87 -5.36
N ILE A 8 21.88 10.79 -4.61
CA ILE A 8 22.23 9.45 -5.07
C ILE A 8 21.27 9.15 -6.23
N SER A 9 21.72 9.40 -7.46
CA SER A 9 20.97 9.07 -8.66
C SER A 9 20.92 7.55 -8.77
N LEU A 10 19.79 6.95 -8.48
CA LEU A 10 19.64 5.51 -8.61
C LEU A 10 19.62 5.12 -10.10
N PRO A 11 20.42 4.13 -10.52
CA PRO A 11 20.53 3.77 -11.92
C PRO A 11 19.22 3.17 -12.43
N TRP A 12 18.67 3.76 -13.49
CA TRP A 12 17.54 3.20 -14.22
C TRP A 12 17.98 1.91 -14.93
N THR A 13 17.46 0.77 -14.49
CA THR A 13 17.84 -0.55 -15.03
C THR A 13 16.94 -1.00 -16.19
N GLU A 14 17.39 -2.01 -16.95
CA GLU A 14 16.59 -2.67 -17.99
C GLU A 14 15.26 -3.22 -17.45
N GLU A 15 15.24 -3.67 -16.19
CA GLU A 15 14.03 -4.17 -15.53
C GLU A 15 12.95 -3.09 -15.40
N HIS A 16 13.32 -1.82 -15.15
CA HIS A 16 12.36 -0.71 -15.10
C HIS A 16 11.73 -0.49 -16.48
N THR A 17 12.53 -0.65 -17.53
CA THR A 17 12.09 -0.52 -18.91
C THR A 17 11.15 -1.67 -19.29
N ALA A 18 11.48 -2.91 -18.91
CA ALA A 18 10.63 -4.07 -19.10
C ALA A 18 9.28 -3.93 -18.39
N PHE A 19 9.28 -3.41 -17.15
CA PHE A 19 8.06 -3.15 -16.39
C PHE A 19 7.15 -2.13 -17.10
N CYS A 20 7.73 -1.05 -17.63
CA CYS A 20 6.97 -0.05 -18.38
C CYS A 20 6.27 -0.67 -19.61
N TYR A 21 6.95 -1.57 -20.33
CA TYR A 21 6.35 -2.26 -21.47
C TYR A 21 5.25 -3.23 -21.05
N GLN A 22 5.49 -4.01 -19.99
CA GLN A 22 4.54 -5.00 -19.49
C GLN A 22 3.23 -4.37 -18.99
N HIS A 23 3.32 -3.20 -18.35
CA HIS A 23 2.18 -2.50 -17.76
C HIS A 23 1.64 -1.36 -18.63
N HIS A 24 2.09 -1.25 -19.88
CA HIS A 24 1.68 -0.19 -20.81
C HIS A 24 1.82 1.23 -20.23
N ILE A 25 2.86 1.46 -19.42
CA ILE A 25 3.16 2.77 -18.85
C ILE A 25 3.59 3.69 -19.98
N CYS A 26 2.89 4.83 -20.13
CA CYS A 26 3.18 5.73 -21.23
C CYS A 26 4.59 6.34 -21.09
N PRO A 27 5.23 6.75 -22.19
CA PRO A 27 6.59 7.30 -22.14
C PRO A 27 6.73 8.52 -21.22
N ALA A 28 5.68 9.34 -21.11
CA ALA A 28 5.67 10.49 -20.22
C ALA A 28 5.64 10.09 -18.74
N ALA A 29 4.86 9.07 -18.37
CA ALA A 29 4.84 8.50 -17.03
C ALA A 29 6.19 7.82 -16.70
N LYS A 30 6.82 7.15 -17.67
CA LYS A 30 8.19 6.63 -17.54
C LYS A 30 9.19 7.74 -17.20
N SER A 31 9.14 8.87 -17.90
CA SER A 31 10.01 10.02 -17.61
C SER A 31 9.76 10.63 -16.23
N LEU A 32 8.50 10.67 -15.79
CA LEU A 32 8.16 11.10 -14.43
C LEU A 32 8.74 10.14 -13.38
N TRP A 33 8.63 8.84 -13.58
CA TRP A 33 9.22 7.84 -12.69
C TRP A 33 10.75 7.97 -12.63
N GLN A 34 11.42 8.09 -13.77
CA GLN A 34 12.86 8.34 -13.84
C GLN A 34 13.26 9.60 -13.06
N TRP A 35 12.52 10.69 -13.24
CA TRP A 35 12.78 11.93 -12.52
C TRP A 35 12.60 11.77 -11.01
N LEU A 36 11.57 11.06 -10.56
CA LEU A 36 11.35 10.79 -9.14
C LEU A 36 12.49 9.96 -8.52
N MET A 37 13.01 8.97 -9.24
CA MET A 37 14.18 8.19 -8.81
C MET A 37 15.47 9.02 -8.73
N MET A 38 15.55 10.15 -9.43
CA MET A 38 16.67 11.08 -9.35
C MET A 38 16.56 12.05 -8.15
N GLN A 39 15.37 12.25 -7.59
CA GLN A 39 15.16 13.22 -6.50
C GLN A 39 15.50 12.69 -5.11
N GLY A 40 15.59 11.37 -4.92
CA GLY A 40 16.05 10.78 -3.66
C GLY A 40 16.09 9.25 -3.69
N ALA A 41 16.24 8.63 -2.52
CA ALA A 41 16.38 7.18 -2.45
C ALA A 41 15.04 6.45 -2.64
N ILE A 42 15.09 5.29 -3.30
CA ILE A 42 13.95 4.37 -3.41
C ILE A 42 13.50 3.95 -2.01
N ALA A 43 12.18 3.81 -1.82
CA ALA A 43 11.54 3.48 -0.55
C ALA A 43 11.68 4.53 0.58
N GLU A 44 12.21 5.72 0.30
CA GLU A 44 12.15 6.86 1.21
C GLU A 44 10.96 7.79 0.87
N GLU A 45 10.51 8.55 1.87
CA GLU A 45 9.49 9.58 1.69
C GLU A 45 10.10 10.76 0.94
N LEU A 46 9.55 11.06 -0.23
CA LEU A 46 9.93 12.19 -1.07
C LEU A 46 8.82 13.23 -1.05
N GLU A 47 9.20 14.50 -1.12
CA GLU A 47 8.27 15.61 -1.31
C GLU A 47 8.42 16.27 -2.69
N PRO A 48 8.10 15.55 -3.79
CA PRO A 48 8.27 16.09 -5.13
C PRO A 48 7.23 17.17 -5.45
N ASP A 49 7.68 18.20 -6.17
CA ASP A 49 6.82 19.18 -6.84
C ASP A 49 6.72 18.86 -8.35
N LEU A 50 5.51 18.51 -8.81
CA LEU A 50 5.24 18.23 -10.22
C LEU A 50 5.50 19.44 -11.13
N SER A 51 5.49 20.66 -10.60
CA SER A 51 5.84 21.86 -11.36
C SER A 51 7.33 21.94 -11.66
N GLU A 52 8.20 21.41 -10.79
CA GLU A 52 9.63 21.30 -11.06
C GLU A 52 9.91 20.26 -12.14
N PHE A 53 9.24 19.11 -12.08
CA PHE A 53 9.26 18.14 -13.17
C PHE A 53 8.76 18.75 -14.49
N ASN A 54 7.67 19.51 -14.45
CA ASN A 54 7.17 20.11 -15.68
C ASN A 54 8.13 21.16 -16.25
N ALA A 55 8.84 21.89 -15.39
CA ALA A 55 9.88 22.83 -15.79
C ALA A 55 11.10 22.13 -16.40
N THR A 56 11.51 20.97 -15.87
CA THR A 56 12.62 20.18 -16.46
C THR A 56 12.24 19.63 -17.83
N VAL A 57 11.01 19.14 -17.98
CA VAL A 57 10.46 18.69 -19.27
C VAL A 57 10.38 19.86 -20.27
N ALA A 58 9.89 21.03 -19.84
CA ALA A 58 9.82 22.20 -20.70
C ALA A 58 11.19 22.64 -21.20
N LYS A 59 12.24 22.54 -20.37
CA LYS A 59 13.62 22.82 -20.79
C LYS A 59 14.14 21.82 -21.82
N ALA A 60 13.85 20.53 -21.66
CA ALA A 60 14.35 19.50 -22.56
C ALA A 60 13.55 19.38 -23.88
N ARG A 61 12.23 19.55 -23.83
CA ARG A 61 11.30 19.33 -24.95
C ARG A 61 10.83 20.65 -25.59
N GLY A 62 11.13 21.80 -24.99
CA GLY A 62 10.64 23.12 -25.40
C GLY A 62 9.23 23.47 -24.92
N LYS A 63 8.41 22.48 -24.52
CA LYS A 63 7.06 22.69 -23.97
C LYS A 63 6.76 21.70 -22.85
N GLY A 64 6.25 22.22 -21.74
CA GLY A 64 5.77 21.41 -20.61
C GLY A 64 4.47 20.67 -20.94
N TYR A 65 4.16 19.68 -20.13
CA TYR A 65 2.87 19.02 -20.13
C TYR A 65 1.77 19.93 -19.58
N SER A 66 0.54 19.71 -20.04
CA SER A 66 -0.64 20.36 -19.48
C SER A 66 -0.95 19.79 -18.09
N HIS A 67 -1.63 20.57 -17.26
CA HIS A 67 -2.05 20.16 -15.91
C HIS A 67 -2.78 18.81 -15.91
N ASN A 68 -3.78 18.65 -16.78
CA ASN A 68 -4.59 17.42 -16.82
C ASN A 68 -3.75 16.21 -17.25
N TYR A 69 -2.80 16.41 -18.17
CA TYR A 69 -1.92 15.34 -18.61
C TYR A 69 -0.92 14.94 -17.51
N LEU A 70 -0.38 15.91 -16.75
CA LEU A 70 0.46 15.62 -15.58
C LEU A 70 -0.29 14.79 -14.54
N LYS A 71 -1.55 15.13 -14.28
CA LYS A 71 -2.40 14.36 -13.38
C LYS A 71 -2.60 12.93 -13.90
N GLN A 72 -2.92 12.76 -15.19
CA GLN A 72 -3.10 11.44 -15.79
C GLN A 72 -1.85 10.56 -15.69
N ILE A 73 -0.67 11.09 -16.02
CA ILE A 73 0.57 10.30 -15.94
C ILE A 73 0.94 9.98 -14.48
N PHE A 74 0.60 10.86 -13.54
CA PHE A 74 0.80 10.62 -12.12
C PHE A 74 -0.14 9.52 -11.61
N ASP A 75 -1.43 9.62 -11.93
CA ASP A 75 -2.45 8.63 -11.59
C ASP A 75 -2.10 7.25 -12.17
N GLN A 76 -1.56 7.20 -13.40
CA GLN A 76 -1.07 5.95 -14.00
C GLN A 76 0.03 5.28 -13.16
N LEU A 77 0.99 6.04 -12.63
CA LEU A 77 2.04 5.48 -11.76
C LEU A 77 1.49 5.02 -10.41
N VAL A 78 0.45 5.68 -9.89
CA VAL A 78 -0.26 5.25 -8.67
C VAL A 78 -1.03 3.96 -8.92
N GLU A 79 -1.73 3.87 -10.06
CA GLU A 79 -2.51 2.69 -10.48
C GLU A 79 -1.62 1.44 -10.61
N HIS A 80 -0.46 1.59 -11.25
CA HIS A 80 0.53 0.51 -11.36
C HIS A 80 1.38 0.31 -10.10
N ARG A 81 1.01 0.97 -8.99
CA ARG A 81 1.67 0.87 -7.67
C ARG A 81 3.13 1.29 -7.66
N VAL A 82 3.60 1.97 -8.70
CA VAL A 82 4.96 2.51 -8.77
C VAL A 82 5.17 3.57 -7.70
N ILE A 83 4.12 4.35 -7.43
CA ILE A 83 4.12 5.44 -6.46
C ILE A 83 3.02 5.22 -5.44
N GLN A 84 3.33 5.50 -4.17
CA GLN A 84 2.36 5.55 -3.09
C GLN A 84 2.30 6.96 -2.50
N VAL A 85 1.12 7.59 -2.55
CA VAL A 85 0.91 8.91 -1.96
C VAL A 85 0.68 8.76 -0.46
N VAL A 86 1.57 9.36 0.35
CA VAL A 86 1.48 9.39 1.82
C VAL A 86 0.62 10.56 2.26
N LYS A 87 0.85 11.74 1.65
CA LYS A 87 0.12 12.97 1.95
C LYS A 87 0.07 13.85 0.72
N GLN A 88 -1.04 14.57 0.53
CA GLN A 88 -1.18 15.57 -0.51
C GLN A 88 -1.23 16.96 0.13
N TYR A 89 -0.31 17.85 -0.27
CA TYR A 89 -0.31 19.24 0.20
C TYR A 89 -0.98 20.17 -0.80
N SER A 90 -0.84 19.88 -2.09
CA SER A 90 -1.49 20.58 -3.19
C SER A 90 -1.70 19.61 -4.35
N TRP A 91 -2.33 20.03 -5.45
CA TRP A 91 -2.41 19.21 -6.67
C TRP A 91 -1.03 18.94 -7.29
N LYS A 92 -0.03 19.77 -6.96
CA LYS A 92 1.35 19.69 -7.49
C LYS A 92 2.39 19.20 -6.50
N ILE A 93 2.13 19.29 -5.20
CA ILE A 93 3.10 18.95 -4.15
C ILE A 93 2.52 17.82 -3.31
N PHE A 94 3.28 16.73 -3.27
CA PHE A 94 2.89 15.49 -2.60
C PHE A 94 4.01 15.05 -1.69
N LYS A 95 3.66 14.39 -0.60
CA LYS A 95 4.54 13.48 0.12
C LYS A 95 4.25 12.08 -0.39
N LEU A 96 5.20 11.43 -1.04
CA LEU A 96 5.02 10.13 -1.67
C LEU A 96 6.25 9.25 -1.53
N LEU A 97 6.06 7.95 -1.73
CA LEU A 97 7.10 6.95 -1.72
C LEU A 97 7.16 6.28 -3.09
N VAL A 98 8.36 6.17 -3.66
CA VAL A 98 8.61 5.42 -4.89
C VAL A 98 8.94 3.98 -4.51
N ARG A 99 8.14 3.02 -5.00
CA ARG A 99 8.33 1.60 -4.65
C ARG A 99 9.52 1.02 -5.42
N PRO A 100 10.36 0.19 -4.77
CA PRO A 100 11.38 -0.58 -5.48
C PRO A 100 10.72 -1.56 -6.45
N LEU A 101 11.41 -1.84 -7.57
CA LEU A 101 10.99 -2.84 -8.55
C LEU A 101 10.68 -4.21 -7.93
N GLU A 102 11.42 -4.61 -6.89
CA GLU A 102 11.21 -5.87 -6.18
C GLU A 102 9.79 -5.99 -5.60
N TRP A 103 9.18 -4.86 -5.25
CA TRP A 103 7.82 -4.78 -4.71
C TRP A 103 6.75 -4.72 -5.81
N LEU A 104 7.17 -4.52 -7.07
CA LEU A 104 6.30 -4.46 -8.24
C LEU A 104 6.20 -5.82 -8.95
N LYS A 105 7.17 -6.72 -8.74
CA LYS A 105 7.13 -8.09 -9.29
C LYS A 105 6.11 -8.92 -8.48
N PRO A 106 5.16 -9.63 -9.12
CA PRO A 106 4.37 -10.61 -8.39
C PRO A 106 5.29 -11.71 -7.82
N PRO A 107 4.97 -12.28 -6.65
CA PRO A 107 5.73 -13.40 -6.09
C PRO A 107 5.89 -14.51 -7.13
N ARG A 108 7.09 -15.11 -7.22
CA ARG A 108 7.46 -16.11 -8.25
C ARG A 108 6.61 -17.39 -8.26
N LYS A 109 5.69 -17.59 -7.30
CA LYS A 109 4.74 -18.70 -7.30
C LYS A 109 3.38 -18.24 -7.80
N LYS A 110 2.79 -19.05 -8.69
CA LYS A 110 1.43 -18.83 -9.21
C LYS A 110 0.45 -18.78 -8.04
N ARG A 111 0.07 -17.57 -7.61
CA ARG A 111 -1.15 -17.35 -6.84
C ARG A 111 -2.30 -17.83 -7.72
N GLU A 112 -3.02 -18.85 -7.25
CA GLU A 112 -4.30 -19.20 -7.84
C GLU A 112 -5.21 -17.97 -7.81
N LYS A 113 -5.92 -17.77 -8.92
CA LYS A 113 -6.81 -16.64 -9.15
C LYS A 113 -7.89 -16.61 -8.06
N ASN A 114 -7.68 -15.79 -7.05
CA ASN A 114 -8.73 -15.17 -6.25
C ASN A 114 -8.26 -13.77 -5.84
N LEU A 115 -8.16 -12.90 -6.84
CA LEU A 115 -8.05 -11.46 -6.65
C LEU A 115 -9.26 -10.83 -7.34
N GLN A 116 -10.36 -10.77 -6.61
CA GLN A 116 -11.43 -9.83 -6.96
C GLN A 116 -10.86 -8.42 -6.80
N ASN A 117 -10.90 -7.68 -7.90
CA ASN A 117 -10.61 -6.26 -7.98
C ASN A 117 -11.52 -5.49 -7.01
N HIS A 118 -11.03 -5.16 -5.81
CA HIS A 118 -11.69 -4.16 -4.96
C HIS A 118 -11.21 -2.74 -5.33
N ASN A 119 -11.52 -2.34 -6.55
CA ASN A 119 -11.77 -0.95 -6.92
C ASN A 119 -13.20 -0.93 -7.48
N LEU A 120 -14.20 -1.08 -6.61
CA LEU A 120 -15.58 -0.85 -7.01
C LEU A 120 -15.92 0.60 -6.71
N SER A 121 -15.98 1.39 -7.79
CA SER A 121 -16.73 2.64 -7.81
C SER A 121 -18.18 2.33 -7.43
N TYR A 122 -18.69 3.05 -6.44
CA TYR A 122 -20.09 3.09 -6.10
C TYR A 122 -20.91 3.56 -7.30
N THR A 123 -21.61 2.63 -7.96
CA THR A 123 -22.95 2.80 -8.55
C THR A 123 -23.32 1.56 -9.36
N SER A 124 -24.08 0.64 -8.77
CA SER A 124 -25.09 -0.18 -9.47
C SER A 124 -25.82 -1.10 -8.50
N ASP A 125 -27.15 -1.05 -8.55
CA ASP A 125 -28.13 -1.75 -7.72
C ASP A 125 -28.02 -3.29 -7.72
N PRO A 126 -28.51 -3.98 -6.67
CA PRO A 126 -28.49 -5.44 -6.61
C PRO A 126 -29.73 -6.03 -7.30
N SER A 127 -29.53 -6.65 -8.46
CA SER A 127 -30.46 -7.62 -9.03
C SER A 127 -30.01 -9.02 -8.65
N ASN A 128 -30.88 -9.75 -7.96
CA ASN A 128 -30.75 -11.17 -7.63
C ASN A 128 -30.31 -12.01 -8.83
N ASP A 129 -29.42 -12.98 -8.61
CA ASP A 129 -29.71 -14.33 -9.08
C ASP A 129 -28.98 -15.40 -8.26
N LYS A 130 -29.77 -16.42 -7.90
CA LYS A 130 -29.36 -17.61 -7.16
C LYS A 130 -28.71 -18.59 -8.15
N SER A 131 -27.55 -19.13 -7.81
CA SER A 131 -27.15 -20.43 -8.34
C SER A 131 -26.50 -21.29 -7.27
N VAL A 132 -27.22 -22.37 -6.94
CA VAL A 132 -26.83 -23.46 -6.06
C VAL A 132 -25.74 -24.29 -6.74
N VAL A 133 -24.62 -24.51 -6.06
CA VAL A 133 -23.74 -25.65 -6.29
C VAL A 133 -23.33 -26.21 -4.92
N PRO A 134 -23.59 -27.50 -4.63
CA PRO A 134 -23.22 -28.14 -3.37
C PRO A 134 -21.79 -28.67 -3.46
N GLY A 135 -20.92 -28.24 -2.56
CA GLY A 135 -19.56 -28.73 -2.45
C GLY A 135 -18.96 -28.42 -1.09
N ASP A 136 -18.88 -29.45 -0.26
CA ASP A 136 -18.08 -29.62 0.94
C ASP A 136 -18.04 -28.50 1.99
N ILE A 137 -18.88 -28.71 3.01
CA ILE A 137 -18.91 -27.98 4.28
C ILE A 137 -17.65 -28.33 5.08
N GLN A 138 -16.55 -27.62 4.82
CA GLN A 138 -15.62 -27.31 5.90
C GLN A 138 -16.25 -26.15 6.68
N GLN A 139 -16.55 -26.40 7.96
CA GLN A 139 -17.07 -25.40 8.88
C GLN A 139 -16.13 -24.19 8.92
N GLN A 140 -16.42 -23.18 8.11
CA GLN A 140 -15.94 -21.83 8.33
C GLN A 140 -16.59 -21.37 9.62
N HIS A 141 -15.90 -21.53 10.75
CA HIS A 141 -16.04 -20.54 11.80
C HIS A 141 -15.77 -19.21 11.12
N SER A 142 -16.81 -18.40 10.97
CA SER A 142 -16.70 -17.09 10.34
C SER A 142 -15.52 -16.38 11.00
N ASN A 143 -14.54 -15.91 10.22
CA ASN A 143 -13.37 -15.19 10.75
C ASN A 143 -13.77 -14.08 11.75
N SER A 144 -15.02 -13.59 11.65
CA SER A 144 -15.66 -12.69 12.60
C SER A 144 -15.56 -13.14 14.05
N ASP A 145 -15.86 -14.40 14.37
CA ASP A 145 -15.99 -14.85 15.75
C ASP A 145 -14.60 -14.98 16.39
N ILE A 146 -13.65 -15.54 15.63
CA ILE A 146 -12.24 -15.65 16.01
C ILE A 146 -11.64 -14.26 16.22
N ASN A 147 -11.91 -13.32 15.30
CA ASN A 147 -11.38 -11.97 15.39
C ASN A 147 -12.01 -11.18 16.55
N LEU A 148 -13.30 -11.40 16.83
CA LEU A 148 -14.00 -10.78 17.95
C LEU A 148 -13.40 -11.24 19.28
N GLU A 149 -13.16 -12.54 19.44
CA GLU A 149 -12.47 -13.10 20.61
C GLU A 149 -11.04 -12.53 20.74
N THR A 150 -10.26 -12.55 19.66
CA THR A 150 -8.88 -12.05 19.65
C THR A 150 -8.77 -10.56 20.04
N LEU A 151 -9.74 -9.73 19.62
CA LEU A 151 -9.77 -8.31 19.98
C LEU A 151 -10.22 -8.10 21.44
N ALA A 152 -11.19 -8.90 21.90
CA ALA A 152 -11.70 -8.85 23.28
C ALA A 152 -10.63 -9.24 24.31
N GLU A 153 -9.74 -10.18 24.00
CA GLU A 153 -8.59 -10.55 24.85
C GLU A 153 -7.69 -9.35 25.18
N VAL A 154 -7.57 -8.38 24.27
CA VAL A 154 -6.77 -7.16 24.45
C VAL A 154 -7.61 -6.01 25.03
N GLY A 155 -8.87 -6.27 25.36
CA GLY A 155 -9.82 -5.29 25.90
C GLY A 155 -10.45 -4.37 24.85
N ILE A 156 -10.31 -4.68 23.56
CA ILE A 156 -10.91 -3.92 22.46
C ILE A 156 -12.20 -4.62 22.03
N HIS A 157 -13.33 -3.95 22.24
CA HIS A 157 -14.64 -4.54 21.99
C HIS A 157 -15.21 -3.99 20.69
N TYR A 158 -15.81 -4.86 19.87
CA TYR A 158 -16.54 -4.47 18.67
C TYR A 158 -17.91 -5.13 18.69
N ASP A 159 -18.90 -4.44 18.15
CA ASP A 159 -20.21 -5.04 17.90
C ASP A 159 -20.08 -6.13 16.84
N SER A 160 -20.83 -7.22 16.98
CA SER A 160 -20.83 -8.35 16.03
C SER A 160 -21.27 -7.95 14.61
N THR A 161 -21.84 -6.76 14.44
CA THR A 161 -22.22 -6.16 13.16
C THR A 161 -21.08 -5.44 12.44
N GLU A 162 -19.92 -5.22 13.08
CA GLU A 162 -18.79 -4.48 12.52
C GLU A 162 -17.93 -5.32 11.58
N LYS A 163 -18.51 -5.60 10.41
CA LYS A 163 -17.91 -6.40 9.34
C LYS A 163 -16.56 -5.87 8.85
N GLU A 164 -16.37 -4.56 8.87
CA GLU A 164 -15.16 -3.92 8.34
C GLU A 164 -13.87 -4.45 8.99
N VAL A 165 -13.94 -4.73 10.29
CA VAL A 165 -12.85 -5.25 11.10
C VAL A 165 -12.98 -6.77 11.22
N LEU A 166 -14.16 -7.25 11.59
CA LEU A 166 -14.35 -8.65 11.96
C LEU A 166 -14.20 -9.61 10.76
N GLU A 167 -14.51 -9.21 9.53
CA GLU A 167 -14.34 -10.08 8.35
C GLU A 167 -12.90 -10.07 7.78
N ARG A 168 -11.98 -9.31 8.39
CA ARG A 168 -10.57 -9.27 7.94
C ARG A 168 -9.86 -10.60 8.19
N PRO A 169 -8.78 -10.89 7.43
CA PRO A 169 -7.94 -12.03 7.75
C PRO A 169 -7.36 -11.92 9.17
N THR A 170 -7.40 -13.01 9.93
CA THR A 170 -6.98 -13.01 11.34
C THR A 170 -5.52 -12.58 11.55
N HIS A 171 -4.63 -12.88 10.61
CA HIS A 171 -3.24 -12.41 10.67
C HIS A 171 -3.14 -10.87 10.59
N GLU A 172 -4.02 -10.19 9.84
CA GLU A 172 -4.07 -8.72 9.80
C GLU A 172 -4.57 -8.14 11.12
N ILE A 173 -5.52 -8.81 11.79
CA ILE A 173 -5.98 -8.42 13.13
C ILE A 173 -4.83 -8.55 14.13
N LYS A 174 -4.10 -9.67 14.13
CA LYS A 174 -2.92 -9.88 14.97
C LYS A 174 -1.85 -8.80 14.72
N LEU A 175 -1.57 -8.47 13.46
CA LEU A 175 -0.64 -7.39 13.10
C LEU A 175 -1.11 -6.01 13.58
N ALA A 176 -2.41 -5.71 13.46
CA ALA A 176 -2.97 -4.45 13.96
C ALA A 176 -2.87 -4.34 15.49
N LEU A 177 -3.10 -5.44 16.21
CA LEU A 177 -2.90 -5.53 17.66
C LEU A 177 -1.43 -5.37 18.06
N LEU A 178 -0.49 -5.96 17.31
CA LEU A 178 0.94 -5.72 17.52
C LEU A 178 1.31 -4.26 17.33
N MET A 179 0.78 -3.60 16.28
CA MET A 179 0.99 -2.16 16.08
C MET A 179 0.40 -1.32 17.21
N PHE A 180 -0.76 -1.71 17.72
CA PHE A 180 -1.42 -1.06 18.85
C PHE A 180 -0.55 -1.14 20.10
N ASN A 181 -0.06 -2.34 20.43
CA ASN A 181 0.82 -2.57 21.59
C ASN A 181 2.15 -1.83 21.46
N LEU A 182 2.79 -1.87 20.29
CA LEU A 182 4.03 -1.14 20.02
C LEU A 182 3.91 0.37 20.18
N ARG A 183 2.71 0.91 19.98
CA ARG A 183 2.44 2.34 20.16
C ARG A 183 2.08 2.72 21.61
N GLY A 184 2.00 1.72 22.50
CA GLY A 184 1.75 1.89 23.93
C GLY A 184 0.36 1.42 24.36
N GLY A 185 -0.39 0.73 23.50
CA GLY A 185 -1.65 0.08 23.85
C GLY A 185 -2.67 1.00 24.53
N LEU A 186 -3.42 0.43 25.48
CA LEU A 186 -4.44 1.15 26.25
C LEU A 186 -3.88 2.30 27.10
N ASP A 187 -2.60 2.24 27.47
CA ASP A 187 -1.97 3.28 28.31
C ASP A 187 -1.77 4.59 27.55
N LYS A 188 -1.66 4.56 26.21
CA LYS A 188 -1.40 5.74 25.38
C LYS A 188 -2.47 6.04 24.34
N ILE A 189 -3.30 5.06 23.97
CA ILE A 189 -4.29 5.19 22.91
C ILE A 189 -5.68 5.29 23.51
N LEU A 190 -6.23 6.50 23.50
CA LEU A 190 -7.57 6.81 24.04
C LEU A 190 -8.72 6.19 23.24
N ASN A 191 -8.52 5.89 21.95
CA ASN A 191 -9.51 5.25 21.10
C ASN A 191 -8.91 4.02 20.38
N PRO A 192 -8.92 2.85 21.03
CA PRO A 192 -8.37 1.61 20.49
C PRO A 192 -9.08 1.14 19.23
N GLU A 193 -10.41 1.18 19.18
CA GLU A 193 -11.19 0.75 18.02
C GLU A 193 -10.86 1.61 16.79
N GLY A 194 -10.90 2.93 16.95
CA GLY A 194 -10.56 3.88 15.89
C GLY A 194 -9.11 3.76 15.43
N PHE A 195 -8.20 3.32 16.31
CA PHE A 195 -6.82 3.01 15.96
C PHE A 195 -6.75 1.73 15.11
N ILE A 196 -7.37 0.64 15.55
CA ILE A 196 -7.36 -0.64 14.84
C ILE A 196 -7.98 -0.49 13.45
N ARG A 197 -9.13 0.17 13.30
CA ARG A 197 -9.71 0.46 11.97
C ARG A 197 -8.74 1.20 11.06
N ARG A 198 -8.09 2.26 11.56
CA ARG A 198 -7.12 3.03 10.77
C ARG A 198 -5.88 2.21 10.43
N CYS A 199 -5.39 1.44 11.38
CA CYS A 199 -4.24 0.56 11.21
C CYS A 199 -4.52 -0.49 10.13
N LEU A 200 -5.70 -1.11 10.13
CA LEU A 200 -6.12 -2.08 9.12
C LEU A 200 -6.32 -1.44 7.74
N ARG A 201 -6.98 -0.27 7.68
CA ARG A 201 -7.18 0.48 6.42
C ARG A 201 -5.86 0.88 5.77
N GLN A 202 -4.90 1.33 6.57
CA GLN A 202 -3.62 1.87 6.09
C GLN A 202 -2.47 0.86 6.17
N ARG A 203 -2.73 -0.35 6.67
CA ARG A 203 -1.79 -1.47 6.82
C ARG A 203 -0.46 -1.02 7.43
N TRP A 204 -0.51 -0.36 8.58
CA TRP A 204 0.66 0.31 9.18
C TRP A 204 1.85 -0.62 9.45
N TRP A 205 1.64 -1.92 9.57
CA TRP A 205 2.70 -2.93 9.70
C TRP A 205 3.59 -3.03 8.45
N GLU A 206 3.14 -2.55 7.29
CA GLU A 206 3.91 -2.53 6.04
C GLU A 206 4.86 -1.32 5.96
N PHE A 207 4.75 -0.35 6.86
CA PHE A 207 5.65 0.80 6.84
C PHE A 207 7.06 0.37 7.25
N PRO A 208 8.13 0.81 6.56
CA PRO A 208 9.49 0.28 6.78
C PRO A 208 9.94 0.31 8.25
N ARG A 209 9.62 1.41 8.96
CA ARG A 209 9.92 1.52 10.39
C ARG A 209 9.25 0.42 11.21
N ASN A 210 7.98 0.15 10.95
CA ASN A 210 7.19 -0.82 11.69
C ASN A 210 7.51 -2.24 11.25
N TYR A 211 7.67 -2.47 9.95
CA TYR A 211 8.08 -3.75 9.38
C TYR A 211 9.45 -4.18 9.88
N ASN A 212 10.45 -3.28 9.87
CA ASN A 212 11.79 -3.59 10.40
C ASN A 212 11.75 -3.87 11.91
N LEU A 213 10.86 -3.19 12.63
CA LEU A 213 10.65 -3.46 14.06
C LEU A 213 10.04 -4.84 14.28
N LEU A 214 9.01 -5.20 13.51
CA LEU A 214 8.42 -6.54 13.52
C LEU A 214 9.44 -7.60 13.11
N LEU A 215 10.24 -7.36 12.08
CA LEU A 215 11.29 -8.29 11.62
C LEU A 215 12.35 -8.49 12.70
N LYS A 216 12.73 -7.43 13.42
CA LYS A 216 13.66 -7.55 14.55
C LYS A 216 13.07 -8.35 15.71
N MET A 217 11.77 -8.23 15.96
CA MET A 217 11.09 -8.91 17.07
C MET A 217 10.76 -10.37 16.74
N PHE A 218 10.27 -10.63 15.53
CA PHE A 218 9.65 -11.89 15.15
C PHE A 218 10.34 -12.57 13.98
N GLY A 219 11.23 -11.92 13.24
CA GLY A 219 11.77 -12.43 11.96
C GLY A 219 12.55 -13.75 12.01
N ASN A 220 12.93 -14.22 13.21
CA ASN A 220 13.56 -15.53 13.42
C ASN A 220 12.60 -16.55 14.11
N SER A 221 11.34 -16.18 14.31
CA SER A 221 10.34 -16.99 15.02
C SER A 221 9.34 -17.61 14.05
N THR A 222 8.73 -18.72 14.46
CA THR A 222 7.61 -19.34 13.74
C THR A 222 6.38 -18.43 13.66
N GLU A 223 6.27 -17.45 14.57
CA GLU A 223 5.21 -16.45 14.56
C GLU A 223 5.31 -15.52 13.34
N TRP A 224 6.50 -15.37 12.74
CA TRP A 224 6.66 -14.58 11.52
C TRP A 224 5.85 -15.15 10.37
N ASP A 225 5.86 -16.47 10.20
CA ASP A 225 5.12 -17.16 9.15
C ASP A 225 3.60 -17.15 9.44
N GLU A 226 3.18 -17.00 10.70
CA GLU A 226 1.76 -16.82 11.04
C GLU A 226 1.27 -15.38 10.80
N LEU A 227 2.13 -14.39 11.05
CA LEU A 227 1.83 -12.97 10.86
C LEU A 227 1.93 -12.55 9.39
N PHE A 228 2.90 -13.12 8.68
CA PHE A 228 3.13 -12.94 7.26
C PHE A 228 3.04 -14.30 6.55
N PRO A 229 1.84 -14.91 6.49
CA PRO A 229 1.66 -16.21 5.85
C PRO A 229 2.18 -16.17 4.42
N SER A 230 3.20 -16.98 4.19
CA SER A 230 3.78 -17.26 2.89
C SER A 230 2.78 -18.05 2.05
N GLY A 231 1.75 -17.38 1.54
CA GLY A 231 0.83 -17.94 0.55
C GLY A 231 1.50 -18.11 -0.81
#